data_AF-A0A2A4CTW7-F1
#
_entry.id   AF-A0A2A4CTW7-F1
#
_cell.length_a   1.000
_cell.length_b   1.000
_cell.length_c   1.000
_cell.angle_alpha   90.00
_cell.angle_beta   90.00
_cell.angle_gamma   90.00
#
_symmetry.space_group_name_H-M   'P 1'
#
loop_
_entity.id
_entity.type
_entity.pdbx_description
1 polymer ?
#
loop_
_entity_poly.entity_id
_entity_poly.type
_entity_poly.pdbx_seq_one_letter_code
_entity_poly.pdbx_strand_id
1 'polypeptide(L)'
;MFNSETETLTEVRGDLVLAALCIGQFHAPCQIDPERILVRAQEPLLMALGALGLKIRAVVEEFTPAPLFVPDSELLAQAARHHETRRVRTHVARYHGADPDELEDDLGGEGSAPSAG
;
A
#
# COMPACT_ATOMS: atom_id res chain seq x y z
N MET A 1 -19.37 -16.45 18.07
CA MET A 1 -18.51 -17.53 18.58
C MET A 1 -17.39 -17.70 17.58
N PHE A 2 -16.18 -17.21 17.89
CA PHE A 2 -15.02 -17.49 17.06
C PHE A 2 -14.55 -18.89 17.44
N ASN A 3 -14.71 -19.87 16.54
CA ASN A 3 -14.18 -21.21 16.75
C ASN A 3 -12.66 -21.09 16.72
N SER A 4 -11.99 -21.27 17.87
CA SER A 4 -10.55 -21.38 17.91
C SER A 4 -10.14 -22.79 17.54
N GLU A 5 -10.01 -23.03 16.23
CA GLU A 5 -9.38 -24.25 15.74
C GLU A 5 -7.87 -24.08 15.84
N THR A 6 -7.24 -24.91 16.67
CA THR A 6 -5.78 -25.01 16.73
C THR A 6 -5.27 -25.56 15.41
N GLU A 7 -4.39 -24.83 14.74
CA GLU A 7 -3.87 -25.19 13.41
C GLU A 7 -2.34 -25.25 13.44
N THR A 8 -1.75 -26.07 12.56
CA THR A 8 -0.31 -26.08 12.33
C THR A 8 0.11 -24.82 11.58
N LEU A 9 0.81 -23.94 12.27
CA LEU A 9 1.32 -22.67 11.77
C LEU A 9 2.84 -22.66 11.75
N THR A 10 3.37 -21.61 11.13
CA THR A 10 4.78 -21.29 11.17
C THR A 10 5.00 -20.05 12.03
N GLU A 11 5.74 -20.21 13.13
CA GLU A 11 6.29 -19.12 13.92
C GLU A 11 7.56 -18.58 13.27
N VAL A 12 7.59 -17.28 13.03
CA VAL A 12 8.74 -16.54 12.49
C VAL A 12 9.24 -15.54 13.52
N ARG A 13 10.56 -15.56 13.78
CA ARG A 13 11.25 -14.65 14.71
C ARG A 13 12.50 -14.06 14.06
N GLY A 14 12.95 -12.91 14.59
CA GLY A 14 14.14 -12.19 14.11
C GLY A 14 13.76 -10.77 13.67
N ASP A 15 14.16 -10.40 12.45
CA ASP A 15 13.73 -9.14 11.85
C ASP A 15 12.26 -9.26 11.39
N LEU A 16 11.35 -8.83 12.25
CA LEU A 16 9.91 -8.92 12.00
C LEU A 16 9.44 -7.99 10.88
N VAL A 17 10.16 -6.90 10.61
CA VAL A 17 9.80 -5.97 9.52
C VAL A 17 10.09 -6.62 8.17
N LEU A 18 11.28 -7.22 8.04
CA LEU A 18 11.65 -7.97 6.84
C LEU A 18 10.75 -9.20 6.64
N ALA A 19 10.42 -9.90 7.73
CA ALA A 19 9.48 -11.02 7.70
C ALA A 19 8.08 -10.57 7.21
N ALA A 20 7.53 -9.49 7.77
CA ALA A 20 6.22 -8.96 7.38
C ALA A 20 6.19 -8.52 5.91
N LEU A 21 7.26 -7.86 5.43
CA LEU A 21 7.40 -7.48 4.03
C LEU A 21 7.35 -8.71 3.10
N CYS A 22 8.13 -9.73 3.43
CA CYS A 22 8.15 -10.99 2.68
C CYS A 22 6.78 -11.65 2.70
N ILE A 23 6.19 -11.87 3.87
CA ILE A 23 4.87 -12.51 4.02
C ILE A 23 3.78 -11.77 3.23
N GLY A 24 3.80 -10.44 3.25
CA GLY A 24 2.88 -9.60 2.47
C GLY A 24 2.99 -9.83 0.96
N GLN A 25 4.19 -10.05 0.44
CA GLN A 25 4.42 -10.35 -0.98
C GLN A 25 3.79 -11.69 -1.42
N PHE A 26 3.70 -12.66 -0.51
CA PHE A 26 3.06 -13.96 -0.78
C PHE A 26 1.56 -13.97 -0.49
N HIS A 27 0.99 -12.83 -0.04
CA HIS A 27 -0.41 -12.73 0.38
C HIS A 27 -0.82 -13.82 1.40
N ALA A 28 0.13 -14.25 2.23
CA ALA A 28 -0.12 -15.31 3.20
C ALA A 28 -0.83 -14.75 4.44
N PRO A 29 -1.94 -15.37 4.90
CA PRO A 29 -2.59 -14.99 6.14
C PRO A 29 -1.61 -15.08 7.31
N CYS A 30 -1.49 -14.00 8.08
CA CYS A 30 -0.61 -13.93 9.25
C CYS A 30 -1.24 -13.17 10.41
N GLN A 31 -0.71 -13.44 11.60
CA GLN A 31 -0.99 -12.74 12.82
C GLN A 31 0.35 -12.19 13.35
N ILE A 32 0.37 -10.88 13.64
CA ILE A 32 1.57 -10.16 14.03
C ILE A 32 1.51 -9.90 15.52
N ASP A 33 2.44 -10.50 16.27
CA ASP A 33 2.69 -10.21 17.67
C ASP A 33 3.97 -9.36 17.79
N PRO A 34 4.23 -8.68 18.93
CA PRO A 34 5.42 -7.86 19.11
C PRO A 34 6.77 -8.61 18.99
N GLU A 35 6.77 -9.92 19.27
CA GLU A 35 7.99 -10.74 19.33
C GLU A 35 8.09 -11.80 18.24
N ARG A 36 7.03 -12.00 17.46
CA ARG A 36 6.91 -13.08 16.46
C ARG A 36 5.80 -12.80 15.47
N ILE A 37 5.84 -13.48 14.33
CA ILE A 37 4.73 -13.54 13.39
C ILE A 37 4.30 -15.00 13.25
N LEU A 38 3.01 -15.27 13.41
CA LEU A 38 2.40 -16.56 13.08
C LEU A 38 1.85 -16.47 11.66
N VAL A 39 2.20 -17.42 10.81
CA VAL A 39 1.79 -17.41 9.39
C VAL A 39 1.38 -18.80 8.92
N ARG A 40 0.33 -18.86 8.10
CA ARG A 40 0.01 -20.04 7.29
C ARG A 40 0.94 -20.08 6.09
N ALA A 41 2.11 -20.68 6.26
CA ALA A 41 3.13 -20.72 5.22
C ALA A 41 3.07 -22.00 4.38
N GLN A 42 3.11 -21.82 3.06
CA GLN A 42 3.36 -22.88 2.09
C GLN A 42 4.88 -22.97 1.83
N GLU A 43 5.32 -24.08 1.21
CA GLU A 43 6.73 -24.38 0.97
C GLU A 43 7.53 -23.23 0.30
N PRO A 44 7.01 -22.49 -0.70
CA PRO A 44 7.74 -21.36 -1.29
C PRO A 44 8.02 -20.21 -0.30
N LEU A 45 7.06 -19.93 0.59
CA LEU A 45 7.22 -18.89 1.60
C LEU A 45 8.24 -19.31 2.67
N LEU A 46 8.23 -20.58 3.09
CA LEU A 46 9.22 -21.12 4.02
C LEU A 46 10.64 -20.98 3.48
N MET A 47 10.84 -21.31 2.20
CA MET A 47 12.13 -21.16 1.53
C MET A 47 12.58 -19.71 1.46
N ALA A 48 11.67 -18.79 1.11
CA ALA A 48 11.97 -17.36 1.06
C ALA A 48 12.35 -16.80 2.44
N LEU A 49 11.58 -17.12 3.48
CA LEU A 49 11.87 -16.72 4.85
C LEU A 49 13.22 -17.29 5.34
N GLY A 50 13.52 -18.54 4.96
CA GLY A 50 14.79 -19.19 5.30
C GLY A 50 15.98 -18.54 4.61
N ALA A 51 15.83 -18.13 3.34
CA ALA A 51 16.85 -17.41 2.59
C ALA A 51 17.15 -16.01 3.17
N LEU A 52 16.18 -15.40 3.86
CA LEU A 52 16.35 -14.13 4.59
C LEU A 52 17.05 -14.31 5.95
N GLY A 53 17.37 -15.56 6.35
CA GLY A 53 18.04 -15.85 7.62
C GLY A 53 17.13 -15.73 8.84
N LEU A 54 15.81 -15.76 8.65
CA LEU A 54 14.82 -15.69 9.73
C LEU A 54 14.74 -17.03 10.48
N LYS A 55 14.39 -16.97 11.76
CA LYS A 55 14.18 -18.17 12.57
C LYS A 55 12.76 -18.63 12.38
N ILE A 56 12.60 -19.85 11.88
CA ILE A 56 11.31 -20.44 11.51
C ILE A 56 11.08 -21.70 12.33
N ARG A 57 9.89 -21.85 12.90
CA ARG A 57 9.50 -23.02 13.69
C ARG A 57 8.05 -23.40 13.43
N ALA A 58 7.76 -24.69 13.27
CA ALA A 58 6.38 -25.17 13.26
C ALA A 58 5.77 -25.14 14.67
N VAL A 59 4.58 -24.57 14.79
CA VAL A 59 3.83 -24.45 16.05
C VAL A 59 2.37 -24.84 15.83
N VAL A 60 1.68 -25.28 16.88
CA VAL A 60 0.24 -25.56 16.85
C VAL A 60 -0.42 -24.63 17.86
N GLU A 61 -1.07 -23.59 17.38
CA GLU A 61 -1.68 -22.54 18.21
C GLU A 61 -3.01 -22.10 17.59
N GLU A 62 -3.82 -21.37 18.38
CA GLU A 62 -5.03 -20.72 17.86
C GLU A 62 -4.64 -19.63 16.87
N PHE A 63 -5.31 -19.61 15.72
CA PHE A 63 -5.02 -18.66 14.65
C PHE A 63 -6.20 -17.71 14.43
N THR A 64 -6.02 -16.44 14.79
CA THR A 64 -6.99 -15.39 14.47
C THR A 64 -6.31 -14.32 13.63
N PRO A 65 -6.21 -14.52 12.31
CA PRO A 65 -5.57 -13.54 11.44
C PRO A 65 -6.33 -12.22 11.51
N ALA A 66 -5.59 -11.11 11.51
CA ALA A 66 -6.21 -9.79 11.45
C ALA A 66 -7.09 -9.70 10.18
N PRO A 67 -8.32 -9.17 10.28
CA PRO A 67 -9.19 -9.08 9.12
C PRO A 67 -8.55 -8.18 8.06
N LEU A 68 -8.62 -8.61 6.79
CA LEU A 68 -8.10 -7.86 5.64
C LEU A 68 -8.73 -6.46 5.52
N PHE A 69 -9.96 -6.32 6.02
CA PHE A 69 -10.70 -5.06 6.05
C PHE A 69 -11.33 -4.87 7.41
N VAL A 70 -11.17 -3.66 7.94
CA VAL A 70 -11.93 -3.19 9.10
C VAL A 70 -13.40 -3.09 8.67
N PRO A 71 -14.36 -3.66 9.42
CA PRO A 71 -15.77 -3.54 9.07
C PRO A 71 -16.21 -2.06 9.05
N ASP A 72 -17.17 -1.72 8.18
CA ASP A 72 -17.64 -0.33 7.98
C ASP A 72 -18.07 0.36 9.28
N SER A 73 -18.61 -0.42 10.24
CA SER A 73 -19.00 0.06 11.56
C SER A 73 -17.81 0.54 12.40
N GLU A 74 -16.69 -0.16 12.36
CA GLU A 74 -15.45 0.22 13.06
C GLU A 74 -14.77 1.39 12.36
N LEU A 75 -14.78 1.42 11.03
CA LEU A 75 -14.34 2.56 10.23
C LEU A 75 -15.13 3.83 10.55
N LEU A 76 -16.45 3.73 10.66
CA LEU A 76 -17.33 4.85 11.02
C LEU A 76 -17.09 5.31 12.46
N ALA A 77 -16.90 4.37 13.40
CA ALA A 77 -16.53 4.68 14.79
C ALA A 77 -15.14 5.35 14.89
N GLN A 78 -14.18 4.96 14.05
CA GLN A 78 -12.88 5.62 13.93
C GLN A 78 -13.05 7.05 13.38
N ALA A 79 -13.84 7.23 12.32
CA ALA A 79 -14.09 8.53 11.70
C ALA A 79 -14.77 9.53 12.65
N ALA A 80 -15.77 9.06 13.41
CA ALA A 80 -16.45 9.87 14.43
C ALA A 80 -15.48 10.38 15.51
N ARG A 81 -14.52 9.55 15.94
CA ARG A 81 -13.48 9.91 16.92
C ARG A 81 -12.46 10.90 16.37
N HIS A 82 -12.18 10.88 15.07
CA HIS A 82 -11.18 11.76 14.43
C HIS A 82 -11.73 13.10 13.92
N HIS A 83 -13.06 13.30 13.96
CA HIS A 83 -13.71 14.50 13.44
C HIS A 83 -13.35 15.79 14.21
N GLU A 84 -12.75 15.68 15.40
CA GLU A 84 -12.40 16.82 16.24
C GLU A 84 -10.98 17.38 15.99
N THR A 85 -10.08 16.63 15.34
CA THR A 85 -8.65 17.03 15.24
C THR A 85 -8.05 17.06 13.83
N ARG A 86 -8.69 16.48 12.80
CA ARG A 86 -8.07 16.37 11.46
C ARG A 86 -8.58 17.43 10.47
N ARG A 87 -8.06 18.66 10.55
CA ARG A 87 -8.19 19.66 9.47
C ARG A 87 -7.21 19.34 8.34
N VAL A 88 -7.69 18.67 7.29
CA VAL A 88 -6.92 18.52 6.05
C VAL A 88 -7.08 19.80 5.22
N ARG A 89 -5.97 20.51 4.97
CA ARG A 89 -5.92 21.59 3.96
C ARG A 89 -5.59 20.95 2.61
N THR A 90 -6.58 20.88 1.73
CA THR A 90 -6.35 20.52 0.33
C THR A 90 -5.97 21.77 -0.45
N HIS A 91 -4.76 21.79 -1.02
CA HIS A 91 -4.40 22.79 -2.03
C HIS A 91 -4.81 22.25 -3.39
N VAL A 92 -5.91 22.77 -3.93
CA VAL A 92 -6.32 22.48 -5.31
C VAL A 92 -5.64 23.52 -6.19
N ALA A 93 -4.66 23.08 -6.99
CA ALA A 93 -4.12 23.91 -8.06
C ALA A 93 -5.24 24.15 -9.08
N ARG A 94 -5.76 25.38 -9.13
CA ARG A 94 -6.54 25.82 -10.29
C ARG A 94 -5.55 26.03 -11.42
N TYR A 95 -5.62 25.19 -12.45
CA TYR A 95 -5.05 25.56 -13.74
C TYR A 95 -5.78 26.83 -14.20
N HIS A 96 -5.04 27.93 -14.34
CA HIS A 96 -5.54 29.07 -15.11
C HIS A 96 -5.70 28.57 -16.53
N GLY A 97 -6.96 28.49 -17.00
CA GLY A 97 -7.24 28.26 -18.40
C GLY A 97 -6.51 29.30 -19.23
N ALA A 98 -5.85 28.86 -20.30
CA ALA A 98 -5.24 29.75 -21.28
C ALA A 98 -6.31 30.75 -21.77
N ASP A 99 -5.97 32.04 -21.71
CA ASP A 99 -6.77 33.10 -22.31
C ASP A 99 -6.86 32.85 -23.83
N PRO A 100 -8.06 32.86 -24.43
CA PRO A 100 -8.22 32.68 -25.87
C PRO A 100 -7.99 33.98 -26.69
N ASP A 101 -7.41 35.04 -26.09
CA ASP A 101 -7.38 36.40 -26.67
C ASP A 101 -5.97 36.92 -27.03
N GLU A 102 -5.02 36.07 -27.44
CA GLU A 102 -3.83 36.55 -28.18
C GLU A 102 -4.09 36.47 -29.70
N LEU A 103 -4.95 37.36 -30.19
CA LEU A 103 -5.04 37.74 -31.61
C LEU A 103 -4.04 38.86 -31.90
N GLU A 104 -3.22 38.61 -32.92
CA GLU A 104 -2.68 39.55 -33.92
C GLU A 104 -2.11 40.90 -33.45
N ASP A 105 -0.77 41.04 -33.50
CA ASP A 105 -0.10 42.20 -34.12
C ASP A 105 1.42 41.97 -34.19
N ASP A 106 1.96 41.70 -35.39
CA ASP A 106 3.19 42.38 -35.83
C ASP A 106 3.30 42.34 -37.37
N LEU A 107 3.36 43.55 -37.94
CA LEU A 107 3.33 43.87 -39.37
C LEU A 107 4.74 43.95 -39.96
N GLY A 108 4.88 43.52 -41.22
CA GLY A 108 5.91 43.98 -42.17
C GLY A 108 6.88 42.86 -42.59
N GLY A 109 6.99 42.41 -43.84
CA GLY A 109 6.79 43.09 -45.12
C GLY A 109 8.15 43.28 -45.78
N GLU A 110 8.52 42.44 -46.75
CA GLU A 110 9.34 42.81 -47.92
C GLU A 110 9.41 41.64 -48.91
N GLY A 111 9.07 41.93 -50.17
CA GLY A 111 9.05 40.96 -51.25
C GLY A 111 10.39 40.79 -51.95
N SER A 112 10.61 39.61 -52.53
CA SER A 112 11.25 39.43 -53.84
C SER A 112 11.24 37.96 -54.21
N ALA A 113 10.66 37.65 -55.38
CA ALA A 113 10.96 36.40 -56.09
C ALA A 113 12.43 36.40 -56.53
N PRO A 114 13.01 35.21 -56.80
CA PRO A 114 13.10 34.85 -58.21
C PRO A 114 12.88 33.35 -58.50
N SER A 115 12.44 33.13 -59.74
CA SER A 115 12.41 31.87 -60.49
C SER A 115 13.81 31.36 -60.85
N ALA A 116 14.02 30.04 -60.80
CA ALA A 116 14.80 29.21 -61.73
C ALA A 116 14.92 27.79 -61.10
N GLY A 117 14.61 26.67 -61.76
CA GLY A 117 14.14 26.41 -63.12
C GLY A 117 13.70 24.96 -63.25
#